data_AF-A0ABD5DX74-F1
#
_entry.id   AF-A0ABD5DX74-F1
#
_cell.length_a   1.000
_cell.length_b   1.000
_cell.length_c   1.000
_cell.angle_alpha   90.00
_cell.angle_beta   90.00
_cell.angle_gamma   90.00
#
_symmetry.space_group_name_H-M   'P 1'
#
loop_
_entity.id
_entity.type
_entity.pdbx_description
1 polymer ?
#
loop_
_entity_poly.entity_id
_entity_poly.type
_entity_poly.pdbx_seq_one_letter_code
_entity_poly.pdbx_strand_id
1 'polypeptide(L)'
;EDLSDVALRQRILRNMSDLSLETTLFNEKLAMPTALAPVGLCGMYARRGEVQAARAASRAGIPYTLSTVSVCSIEEVASHASGALWSQLY
;
A
#
# COMPACT_ATOMS: atom_id res chain seq x y z
N GLU A 1 -10.91 18.09 5.82
CA GLU A 1 -11.23 19.45 5.38
C GLU A 1 -10.55 19.75 4.04
N ASP A 2 -9.25 19.50 3.89
CA ASP A 2 -8.52 19.79 2.63
C ASP A 2 -9.16 19.30 1.32
N LEU A 3 -9.74 18.09 1.30
CA LEU A 3 -10.39 17.56 0.09
C LEU A 3 -11.86 17.97 -0.08
N SER A 4 -12.50 18.63 0.89
CA SER A 4 -13.94 18.95 0.80
C SER A 4 -14.26 19.99 -0.28
N ASP A 5 -13.29 20.82 -0.64
CA ASP A 5 -13.46 21.87 -1.65
C ASP A 5 -13.22 21.35 -3.08
N VAL A 6 -12.80 20.09 -3.23
CA VAL A 6 -12.52 19.47 -4.53
C VAL A 6 -13.78 18.74 -5.03
N ALA A 7 -14.50 19.38 -5.96
CA ALA A 7 -15.65 18.77 -6.61
C ALA A 7 -15.24 17.91 -7.83
N LEU A 8 -15.89 16.76 -8.01
CA LEU A 8 -15.73 15.93 -9.20
C LEU A 8 -16.62 16.44 -10.34
N ARG A 9 -16.04 16.66 -11.52
CA ARG A 9 -16.80 16.92 -12.75
C ARG A 9 -16.97 15.61 -13.54
N GLN A 10 -18.11 14.96 -13.37
CA GLN A 10 -18.42 13.74 -14.11
C GLN A 10 -18.46 14.00 -15.63
N ARG A 11 -17.82 13.13 -16.40
CA ARG A 11 -17.91 13.13 -17.87
C ARG A 11 -18.78 11.94 -18.29
N ILE A 12 -19.97 12.22 -18.79
CA ILE A 12 -20.94 11.21 -19.22
C ILE A 12 -20.75 10.80 -20.68
N LEU A 13 -21.43 9.73 -21.10
CA LEU A 13 -21.39 9.18 -22.47
C LEU A 13 -19.96 8.81 -22.92
N ARG A 14 -19.17 8.22 -22.03
CA ARG A 14 -17.84 7.67 -22.32
C ARG A 14 -17.91 6.14 -22.21
N ASN A 15 -17.20 5.44 -23.11
CA ASN A 15 -17.01 4.01 -22.94
C ASN A 15 -16.06 3.76 -21.75
N MET A 16 -16.51 2.94 -20.80
CA MET A 16 -15.79 2.59 -19.58
C MET A 16 -15.67 1.06 -19.43
N SER A 17 -15.79 0.31 -20.54
CA SER A 17 -15.68 -1.17 -20.53
C SER A 17 -14.31 -1.65 -20.05
N ASP A 18 -13.26 -0.90 -20.37
CA ASP A 18 -11.87 -1.31 -20.15
C ASP A 18 -11.16 -0.32 -19.24
N LEU A 19 -11.50 -0.37 -17.95
CA LEU A 19 -10.83 0.41 -16.91
C LEU A 19 -9.65 -0.38 -16.34
N SER A 20 -8.52 0.30 -16.17
CA SER A 20 -7.37 -0.22 -15.44
C SER A 20 -6.95 0.78 -14.38
N LEU A 21 -6.67 0.28 -13.18
CA LEU A 21 -6.02 1.04 -12.12
C LEU A 21 -4.49 0.86 -12.16
N GLU A 22 -3.97 -0.03 -13.02
CA GLU A 22 -2.55 -0.32 -13.05
C GLU A 22 -1.71 0.93 -13.30
N THR A 23 -0.57 1.02 -12.61
CA THR A 23 0.37 2.12 -12.77
C THR A 23 1.79 1.63 -12.63
N THR A 24 2.76 2.48 -12.96
CA THR A 24 4.18 2.21 -12.77
C THR A 24 4.77 3.26 -11.84
N LEU A 25 5.42 2.82 -10.77
CA LEU A 25 6.07 3.69 -9.80
C LEU A 25 7.46 3.15 -9.50
N PHE A 26 8.49 3.99 -9.61
CA PHE A 26 9.91 3.59 -9.46
C PHE A 26 10.30 2.38 -10.33
N ASN A 27 9.78 2.32 -11.56
CA ASN A 27 9.94 1.22 -12.52
C ASN A 27 9.30 -0.12 -12.11
N GLU A 28 8.49 -0.15 -11.05
CA GLU A 28 7.71 -1.31 -10.64
C GLU A 28 6.26 -1.18 -11.12
N LYS A 29 5.69 -2.26 -11.67
CA LYS A 29 4.29 -2.32 -12.05
C LYS A 29 3.42 -2.61 -10.82
N LEU A 30 2.46 -1.74 -10.55
CA LEU A 30 1.51 -1.83 -9.44
C LEU A 30 0.09 -2.10 -9.96
N ALA A 31 -0.71 -2.83 -9.20
CA ALA A 31 -2.10 -3.12 -9.55
C ALA A 31 -3.01 -1.88 -9.43
N MET A 32 -2.66 -0.93 -8.57
CA MET A 32 -3.37 0.34 -8.37
C MET A 32 -2.45 1.42 -7.76
N PRO A 33 -2.74 2.72 -7.92
CA PRO A 33 -1.88 3.82 -7.47
C PRO A 33 -2.06 4.11 -5.96
N THR A 34 -1.92 3.07 -5.14
CA THR A 34 -2.04 3.15 -3.69
C THR A 34 -0.93 2.35 -3.04
N ALA A 35 -0.54 2.71 -1.82
CA ALA A 35 0.41 1.96 -1.00
C ALA A 35 -0.03 1.97 0.46
N LEU A 36 0.39 0.97 1.24
CA LEU A 36 0.23 1.00 2.68
C LEU A 36 1.33 1.87 3.29
N ALA A 37 0.91 2.97 3.91
CA ALA A 37 1.77 3.91 4.63
C ALA A 37 2.41 3.25 5.87
N PRO A 38 3.57 3.74 6.32
CA PRO A 38 4.23 3.22 7.51
C PRO A 38 3.41 3.56 8.75
N VAL A 39 3.02 2.52 9.50
CA VAL A 39 2.36 2.65 10.80
C VAL A 39 3.21 1.90 11.82
N GLY A 40 3.55 2.58 12.90
CA GLY A 40 4.30 2.01 14.02
C GLY A 40 3.46 1.06 14.85
N LEU A 41 4.15 0.12 15.51
CA LEU A 41 3.57 -0.74 16.54
C LEU A 41 2.35 -1.55 16.08
N CYS A 42 2.32 -2.01 14.82
CA CYS A 42 1.17 -2.73 14.29
C CYS A 42 0.87 -4.04 15.04
N GLY A 43 1.89 -4.65 15.64
CA GLY A 43 1.76 -5.78 16.56
C GLY A 43 0.84 -5.53 17.76
N MET A 44 0.58 -4.26 18.13
CA MET A 44 -0.35 -3.90 19.21
C MET A 44 -1.82 -3.91 18.77
N TYR A 45 -2.11 -3.69 17.49
CA TYR A 45 -3.48 -3.77 16.96
C TYR A 45 -3.90 -5.21 16.67
N ALA A 46 -2.96 -6.02 16.18
CA ALA A 46 -3.17 -7.44 15.92
C ALA A 46 -1.85 -8.21 16.03
N ARG A 47 -1.91 -9.47 16.45
CA ARG A 47 -0.72 -10.33 16.56
C ARG A 47 0.03 -10.38 15.23
N ARG A 48 1.28 -9.92 15.19
CA ARG A 48 2.11 -9.81 13.97
C ARG A 48 1.45 -8.92 12.89
N GLY A 49 0.89 -7.78 13.28
CA GLY A 49 0.13 -6.89 12.41
C GLY A 49 0.91 -6.42 11.18
N GLU A 50 2.21 -6.17 11.30
CA GLU A 50 3.10 -5.79 10.20
C GLU A 50 3.15 -6.88 9.11
N VAL A 51 3.32 -8.15 9.53
CA VAL A 51 3.34 -9.30 8.61
C VAL A 51 1.98 -9.46 7.93
N GLN A 52 0.88 -9.25 8.66
CA GLN A 52 -0.47 -9.33 8.10
C GLN A 52 -0.69 -8.24 7.04
N ALA A 53 -0.28 -7.01 7.31
CA ALA A 53 -0.38 -5.88 6.39
C ALA A 53 0.48 -6.08 5.14
N ALA A 54 1.73 -6.50 5.30
CA ALA A 54 2.64 -6.75 4.18
C ALA A 54 2.12 -7.87 3.26
N ARG A 55 1.57 -8.95 3.83
CA ARG A 55 0.89 -10.01 3.08
C ARG A 55 -0.33 -9.50 2.32
N ALA A 56 -1.12 -8.65 2.94
CA ALA A 56 -2.30 -8.07 2.30
C ALA A 56 -1.91 -7.19 1.11
N ALA A 57 -0.89 -6.33 1.27
CA ALA A 57 -0.34 -5.51 0.20
C ALA A 57 0.22 -6.37 -0.95
N SER A 58 0.97 -7.42 -0.63
CA SER A 58 1.50 -8.37 -1.63
C SER A 58 0.38 -9.00 -2.46
N ARG A 59 -0.69 -9.48 -1.80
CA ARG A 59 -1.85 -10.06 -2.48
C ARG A 59 -2.63 -9.05 -3.33
N ALA A 60 -2.68 -7.80 -2.88
CA ALA A 60 -3.33 -6.72 -3.60
C ALA A 60 -2.47 -6.10 -4.71
N GLY A 61 -1.20 -6.52 -4.85
CA GLY A 61 -0.28 -6.00 -5.86
C GLY A 61 0.10 -4.52 -5.64
N ILE A 62 0.16 -4.09 -4.38
CA ILE A 62 0.50 -2.71 -3.99
C ILE A 62 1.70 -2.68 -3.05
N PRO A 63 2.43 -1.56 -2.96
CA PRO A 63 3.57 -1.44 -2.05
C PRO A 63 3.15 -1.45 -0.57
N TYR A 64 4.04 -1.97 0.27
CA TYR A 64 3.96 -1.87 1.72
C TYR A 64 5.18 -1.12 2.26
N THR A 65 4.96 -0.18 3.19
CA THR A 65 6.04 0.55 3.86
C THR A 65 6.13 0.13 5.32
N LEU A 66 7.27 -0.44 5.72
CA LEU A 66 7.55 -0.77 7.12
C LEU A 66 8.00 0.48 7.89
N SER A 67 7.49 0.66 9.11
CA SER A 67 7.93 1.74 10.00
C SER A 67 9.21 1.39 10.76
N THR A 68 10.06 2.39 11.05
CA THR A 68 11.22 2.24 11.96
C THR A 68 10.79 1.70 13.34
N VAL A 69 9.59 2.04 13.81
CA VAL A 69 9.05 1.62 15.11
C VAL A 69 8.10 0.42 14.99
N SER A 70 8.47 -0.56 14.18
CA SER A 70 7.73 -1.82 14.00
C SER A 70 8.00 -2.83 15.13
N VAL A 71 7.05 -3.72 15.39
CA VAL A 71 7.22 -4.83 16.36
C VAL A 71 7.89 -6.04 15.72
N CYS A 72 7.53 -6.37 14.48
CA CYS A 72 8.19 -7.41 13.68
C CYS A 72 9.45 -6.85 13.02
N SER A 73 10.51 -7.64 12.95
CA SER A 73 11.74 -7.24 12.25
C SER A 73 11.53 -7.15 10.73
N ILE A 74 12.40 -6.42 10.04
CA ILE A 74 12.35 -6.31 8.57
C ILE A 74 12.48 -7.67 7.89
N GLU A 75 13.32 -8.57 8.43
CA GLU A 75 13.51 -9.93 7.92
C GLU A 75 12.26 -10.79 8.13
N GLU A 76 11.60 -10.65 9.28
CA GLU A 76 10.35 -11.35 9.55
C GLU A 76 9.26 -10.90 8.57
N VAL A 77 9.15 -9.60 8.28
CA VAL A 77 8.16 -9.09 7.33
C VAL A 77 8.50 -9.54 5.91
N ALA A 78 9.75 -9.39 5.48
CA ALA A 78 10.21 -9.73 4.13
C ALA A 78 10.09 -11.23 3.82
N SER A 79 10.27 -12.12 4.80
CA SER A 79 10.12 -13.57 4.61
C SER A 79 8.68 -14.02 4.36
N HIS A 80 7.69 -13.16 4.59
CA HIS A 80 6.27 -13.50 4.48
C HIS A 80 5.51 -12.67 3.45
N ALA A 81 6.18 -11.78 2.72
CA ALA A 81 5.60 -10.86 1.75
C ALA A 81 6.48 -10.79 0.49
N SER A 82 5.93 -10.29 -0.61
CA SER A 82 6.64 -10.14 -1.89
C SER A 82 6.21 -8.85 -2.59
N GLY A 83 6.90 -8.51 -3.68
CA GLY A 83 6.68 -7.25 -4.40
C GLY A 83 7.41 -6.07 -3.73
N ALA A 84 6.88 -4.87 -3.93
CA ALA A 84 7.51 -3.63 -3.46
C ALA A 84 7.39 -3.47 -1.94
N LEU A 85 8.47 -3.77 -1.22
CA LEU A 85 8.63 -3.53 0.22
C LEU A 85 9.53 -2.32 0.43
N TRP A 86 9.01 -1.29 1.10
CA TRP A 86 9.72 -0.08 1.46
C TRP A 86 9.99 -0.02 2.96
N SER A 87 10.97 0.77 3.35
CA SER A 87 11.28 1.04 4.75
C SER A 87 11.29 2.55 4.97
N GLN A 88 10.53 3.00 5.96
CA GLN A 88 10.58 4.36 6.47
C GLN A 88 11.67 4.41 7.54
N LEU A 89 12.69 5.23 7.31
CA LEU A 89 13.81 5.47 8.21
C LEU A 89 13.71 6.85 8.84
N TYR A 90 14.15 6.98 10.10
CA TYR A 90 14.34 8.25 10.81
C TYR A 90 15.83 8.50 11.08
#